data_AF-A0A2E3M9K9-F1
#
_entry.id   AF-A0A2E3M9K9-F1
#
_cell.length_a   1.000
_cell.length_b   1.000
_cell.length_c   1.000
_cell.angle_alpha   90.00
_cell.angle_beta   90.00
_cell.angle_gamma   90.00
#
_symmetry.space_group_name_H-M   'P 1'
#
loop_
_entity.id
_entity.type
_entity.pdbx_description
1 polymer ?
#
loop_
_entity_poly.entity_id
_entity_poly.type
_entity_poly.pdbx_seq_one_letter_code
_entity_poly.pdbx_strand_id
1 'polypeptide(L)' 'MALRKIENLLEKYEMGETNLNEEAELKAFFQKSEVPDYLSAYKQLFNGLSNAGLDTYKKKISIPKKNHKIQ' A
#
# COMPACT_ATOMS: atom_id res chain seq x y z
N MET A 1 -3.01 -25.60 -4.16
CA MET A 1 -3.40 -24.92 -5.43
C MET A 1 -3.35 -23.39 -5.35
N ALA A 2 -3.60 -22.76 -4.19
CA ALA A 2 -3.56 -21.29 -4.06
C ALA A 2 -2.14 -20.67 -4.17
N LEU A 3 -1.09 -21.37 -3.72
CA LEU A 3 0.30 -20.88 -3.75
C LEU A 3 0.80 -20.57 -5.16
N ARG A 4 0.51 -21.43 -6.15
CA ARG A 4 0.93 -21.20 -7.55
C ARG A 4 0.39 -19.91 -8.15
N LYS A 5 -0.81 -19.47 -7.75
CA LYS A 5 -1.36 -18.19 -8.20
C LYS A 5 -0.54 -17.03 -7.66
N ILE A 6 -0.22 -17.06 -6.37
CA ILE A 6 0.59 -16.02 -5.71
C ILE A 6 1.99 -15.97 -6.30
N GLU A 7 2.63 -17.13 -6.52
CA GLU A 7 3.97 -17.18 -7.15
C GLU A 7 3.97 -16.55 -8.55
N ASN A 8 2.97 -16.87 -9.37
CA ASN A 8 2.83 -16.26 -10.70
C ASN A 8 2.54 -14.75 -10.64
N LEU A 9 1.80 -14.29 -9.63
CA LEU A 9 1.59 -12.85 -9.40
C LEU A 9 2.86 -12.15 -8.94
N LEU A 10 3.69 -12.81 -8.13
CA LEU A 10 4.99 -12.28 -7.71
C LEU A 10 5.94 -12.10 -8.90
N GLU A 11 6.01 -13.10 -9.78
CA GLU A 11 6.85 -13.01 -10.98
C GLU A 11 6.43 -11.83 -11.86
N LYS A 12 5.11 -11.64 -12.06
CA LYS A 12 4.59 -10.45 -12.73
C LYS A 12 4.88 -9.15 -12.00
N TYR A 13 4.82 -9.15 -10.66
CA TYR A 13 5.10 -7.98 -9.84
C TYR A 13 6.56 -7.55 -9.99
N GLU A 14 7.49 -8.52 -9.99
CA GLU A 14 8.91 -8.29 -10.26
C GLU A 14 9.15 -7.73 -11.68
N MET A 15 8.34 -8.14 -12.66
CA MET A 15 8.37 -7.59 -14.02
C MET A 15 7.61 -6.25 -14.16
N GLY A 16 6.85 -5.82 -13.16
CA GLY A 16 6.00 -4.63 -13.23
C GLY A 16 4.75 -4.78 -14.10
N GLU A 17 4.31 -6.02 -14.37
CA GLU A 17 3.12 -6.33 -15.17
C GLU A 17 1.85 -6.58 -14.33
N THR A 18 1.92 -6.41 -13.02
CA THR A 18 0.76 -6.56 -12.13
C THR A 18 -0.22 -5.42 -12.23
N ASN A 19 -1.50 -5.74 -12.07
CA ASN A 19 -2.57 -4.76 -11.94
C ASN A 19 -2.99 -4.52 -10.47
N LEU A 20 -3.79 -3.47 -10.24
CA LEU A 20 -4.29 -3.09 -8.91
C LEU A 20 -5.04 -4.21 -8.17
N ASN A 21 -5.79 -5.04 -8.88
CA ASN A 21 -6.53 -6.15 -8.26
C ASN A 21 -5.58 -7.28 -7.85
N GLU A 22 -4.58 -7.59 -8.70
CA GLU A 22 -3.54 -8.58 -8.41
C GLU A 22 -2.69 -8.16 -7.21
N GLU A 23 -2.32 -6.87 -7.12
CA GLU A 23 -1.63 -6.31 -5.95
C GLU A 23 -2.51 -6.36 -4.68
N ALA A 24 -3.81 -6.11 -4.80
CA ALA A 24 -4.73 -6.25 -3.67
C ALA A 24 -4.83 -7.70 -3.19
N GLU A 25 -4.82 -8.68 -4.09
CA GLU A 25 -4.76 -10.11 -3.75
C GLU A 25 -3.43 -10.48 -3.09
N LEU A 26 -2.30 -10.01 -3.62
CA LEU A 26 -0.97 -10.18 -3.00
C LEU A 26 -0.97 -9.62 -1.59
N LYS A 27 -1.42 -8.37 -1.40
CA LYS A 27 -1.52 -7.74 -0.09
C LYS A 27 -2.39 -8.54 0.88
N ALA A 28 -3.58 -8.98 0.44
CA ALA A 28 -4.48 -9.78 1.26
C ALA A 28 -3.87 -11.15 1.63
N PHE A 29 -3.09 -11.73 0.73
CA PHE A 29 -2.35 -12.98 0.99
C PHE A 29 -1.26 -12.77 2.03
N PHE A 30 -0.44 -11.72 1.87
CA PHE A 30 0.66 -11.40 2.79
C PHE A 30 0.19 -10.92 4.17
N GLN A 31 -1.04 -10.42 4.28
CA GLN A 31 -1.69 -10.14 5.57
C GLN A 31 -2.09 -11.40 6.33
N LYS A 32 -2.17 -12.57 5.68
CA LYS A 32 -2.47 -13.84 6.37
C LYS A 32 -1.24 -14.35 7.13
N SER A 33 -1.47 -15.20 8.13
CA SER A 33 -0.41 -15.78 8.95
C SER A 33 0.38 -16.89 8.24
N GLU A 34 -0.16 -17.45 7.15
CA GLU A 34 0.33 -18.65 6.47
C GLU A 34 1.14 -18.28 5.21
N VAL A 35 2.24 -17.56 5.40
CA VAL A 35 3.16 -17.15 4.31
C VAL A 35 4.41 -18.04 4.35
N PRO A 36 4.83 -18.64 3.22
CA PRO A 36 6.04 -19.45 3.14
C PRO A 36 7.31 -18.66 3.51
N ASP A 37 8.33 -19.34 4.05
CA ASP A 37 9.61 -18.72 4.46
C ASP A 37 10.29 -17.92 3.34
N TYR A 38 10.28 -18.42 2.10
CA TYR A 38 10.89 -17.72 0.96
C TYR A 38 10.16 -16.42 0.58
N LEU A 39 8.90 -16.26 0.99
CA LEU A 39 8.10 -15.05 0.78
C LEU A 39 8.03 -14.17 2.04
N SER A 40 8.69 -14.55 3.12
CA SER A 40 8.73 -13.78 4.37
C SER A 40 9.34 -12.39 4.18
N ALA A 41 10.31 -12.25 3.27
CA ALA A 41 10.88 -10.95 2.89
C ALA A 41 9.82 -10.02 2.26
N TYR A 42 8.99 -10.56 1.36
CA TYR A 42 7.87 -9.84 0.75
C TYR A 42 6.78 -9.47 1.77
N LYS A 43 6.54 -10.33 2.76
CA LYS A 43 5.60 -10.02 3.84
C LYS A 43 5.95 -8.72 4.55
N GLN A 44 7.23 -8.47 4.82
CA GLN A 44 7.66 -7.23 5.49
C GLN A 44 7.38 -5.99 4.61
N LEU A 45 7.59 -6.09 3.29
CA LEU A 45 7.27 -5.03 2.33
C LEU A 45 5.77 -4.69 2.34
N PHE A 46 4.89 -5.69 2.18
CA PHE A 46 3.45 -5.47 2.12
C PHE A 46 2.83 -5.11 3.48
N ASN A 47 3.39 -5.61 4.58
CA ASN A 47 2.92 -5.28 5.92
C ASN A 47 3.25 -3.83 6.32
N GLY A 48 4.43 -3.33 5.98
CA GLY A 48 4.86 -1.95 6.31
C GLY A 48 4.03 -0.85 5.64
N LEU A 49 3.51 -1.11 4.43
CA LEU A 49 2.66 -0.18 3.69
C LEU A 49 1.31 0.12 4.37
N SER A 50 0.84 -0.76 5.27
CA SER A 50 -0.45 -0.57 5.94
C SER A 50 -0.45 0.64 6.89
N ASN A 51 0.69 0.98 7.48
CA ASN A 51 0.81 2.06 8.45
C ASN A 51 1.18 3.42 7.81
N ALA A 52 1.78 3.40 6.61
CA ALA A 52 2.26 4.62 5.95
C ALA A 52 1.14 5.54 5.43
N GLY A 53 -0.03 4.98 5.09
CA GLY A 53 -1.18 5.76 4.58
C GLY A 53 -1.99 6.51 5.67
N LEU A 54 -1.66 6.33 6.95
CA LEU A 54 -2.36 6.99 8.06
C LEU A 54 -1.80 8.37 8.40
N ASP A 55 -0.61 8.72 7.90
CA ASP A 55 -0.04 10.05 8.06
C ASP A 55 -0.73 11.05 7.12
N THR A 56 -1.98 11.35 7.46
CA THR A 56 -2.73 12.43 6.83
C THR A 56 -2.24 13.74 7.43
N TYR A 57 -1.79 14.67 6.59
CA TYR A 57 -1.41 16.01 7.01
C TYR A 57 -2.64 16.76 7.55
N LYS A 58 -2.90 16.65 8.86
CA LYS A 58 -4.03 17.27 9.57
C LYS A 58 -3.78 18.73 9.97
N LYS A 59 -2.80 19.42 9.38
CA LYS A 59 -2.55 20.82 9.73
C LYS A 59 -3.64 21.69 9.12
N LYS A 60 -4.54 22.20 9.96
CA LYS A 60 -5.51 23.24 9.57
C LYS A 60 -4.74 24.49 9.13
N ILE A 61 -4.74 24.75 7.82
CA ILE A 61 -4.23 26.00 7.27
C ILE A 61 -5.27 27.07 7.61
N SER A 62 -4.95 27.95 8.56
CA SER A 62 -5.77 29.12 8.88
C SER A 62 -5.45 30.22 7.88
N ILE A 63 -6.39 30.50 6.98
CA ILE A 63 -6.24 31.56 5.97
C ILE A 63 -6.57 32.89 6.65
N PRO A 64 -5.64 33.85 6.77
CA PRO A 64 -5.97 35.15 7.33
C PRO A 64 -6.92 35.89 6.35
N LYS A 65 -8.13 36.21 6.81
CA LYS A 65 -9.07 37.06 6.05
C LYS A 65 -8.48 38.47 5.96
N LYS A 66 -7.99 38.85 4.78
CA LYS A 66 -7.52 40.20 4.49
C LYS A 66 -8.74 41.13 4.33
N ASN A 67 -9.08 41.87 5.38
CA ASN A 67 -10.08 42.94 5.30
C ASN A 67 -9.51 44.08 4.46
N HIS A 68 -9.86 44.15 3.18
CA HIS A 68 -9.69 45.38 2.40
C HIS A 68 -10.69 46.42 2.91
N LYS A 69 -10.23 47.32 3.79
CA LYS A 69 -10.90 48.61 3.97
C LYS A 69 -10.60 49.44 2.73
N ILE A 70 -11.60 49.57 1.87
CA ILE A 70 -11.62 50.59 0.82
C ILE A 70 -11.89 51.91 1.56
N GLN A 71 -10.91 52.81 1.55
CA GLN A 71 -11.05 54.19 2.04
C GLN A 71 -11.59 55.07 0.93
#